data_AF-A0AAJ6ZGK4-F1
#
_entry.id   AF-A0AAJ6ZGK4-F1
#
_cell.length_a   1.000
_cell.length_b   1.000
_cell.length_c   1.000
_cell.angle_alpha   90.00
_cell.angle_beta   90.00
_cell.angle_gamma   90.00
#
_symmetry.space_group_name_H-M   'P 1'
#
loop_
_entity.id
_entity.type
_entity.pdbx_description
1 polymer ?
#
loop_
_entity_poly.entity_id
_entity_poly.type
_entity_poly.pdbx_seq_one_letter_code
_entity_poly.pdbx_strand_id
1 'polypeptide(L)'
;MTSRAANVKNSRMNFKFQNESPQDYKGTKPIREASSILEVLSLMIVHICKKVLFYDTNLKIAIYLGALFVLSLIADVLTFPKTYFSRSDNVFNQYFVKIGWFWTLFLTVPYVLLTSFTTCCGKRRLIFTAHLSRLAIATFCWYAWTTIFNVIETKYGRCNARSFETKTACLKNGHFWNGFDISGHCFILIYSSLVMIEEAKAINGWEKIKDNIRDENYTRSLNDKSVSVNPLKNISAEELNILKESYEIVTPYVRALLIFIAILQLLWDVMLVSTILYYHIMIEKFISGVIAILTWFVTYRVWYTIPNVLPNLPGQGIFKYNNGKPVALTPNRKKSNAPNGKHFMGMPINTKQDTMEASTEEVR
;
A
#
# COMPACT_ATOMS: atom_id res chain seq x y z
N MET A 1 -62.91 -33.86 51.82
CA MET A 1 -62.89 -34.26 50.39
C MET A 1 -62.63 -33.00 49.55
N THR A 2 -61.44 -32.41 49.64
CA THR A 2 -60.31 -32.53 48.68
C THR A 2 -60.64 -32.09 47.25
N SER A 3 -60.60 -30.78 47.00
CA SER A 3 -60.32 -30.21 45.68
C SER A 3 -58.80 -30.20 45.46
N ARG A 4 -58.33 -30.77 44.34
CA ARG A 4 -56.89 -30.81 44.01
C ARG A 4 -56.67 -29.95 42.77
N ALA A 5 -55.95 -28.84 42.98
CA ALA A 5 -55.60 -27.86 41.97
C ALA A 5 -54.64 -28.42 40.91
N ALA A 6 -54.85 -28.04 39.64
CA ALA A 6 -53.96 -28.33 38.53
C ALA A 6 -52.65 -27.54 38.67
N ASN A 7 -51.53 -28.25 38.77
CA ASN A 7 -50.19 -27.68 38.89
C ASN A 7 -49.59 -27.48 37.50
N VAL A 8 -49.78 -26.29 36.91
CA VAL A 8 -49.07 -25.88 35.69
C VAL A 8 -47.64 -25.51 36.07
N LYS A 9 -46.70 -26.45 35.90
CA LYS A 9 -45.27 -26.16 35.99
C LYS A 9 -44.84 -25.34 34.77
N ASN A 10 -44.81 -24.02 34.95
CA ASN A 10 -44.14 -23.10 34.03
C ASN A 10 -42.62 -23.37 34.10
N SER A 11 -42.06 -24.04 33.10
CA SER A 11 -40.62 -24.16 32.94
C SER A 11 -40.07 -22.81 32.47
N ARG A 12 -39.76 -21.92 33.43
CA ARG A 12 -38.98 -20.72 33.15
C ARG A 12 -37.56 -21.17 32.80
N MET A 13 -37.23 -21.20 31.51
CA MET A 13 -35.84 -21.27 31.08
C MET A 13 -35.15 -19.99 31.52
N ASN A 14 -34.41 -20.07 32.63
CA ASN A 14 -33.51 -19.01 33.07
C ASN A 14 -32.33 -18.96 32.10
N PHE A 15 -32.45 -18.21 31.02
CA PHE A 15 -31.31 -17.83 30.19
C PHE A 15 -30.50 -16.82 31.01
N LYS A 16 -29.52 -17.32 31.78
CA LYS A 16 -28.49 -16.47 32.37
C LYS A 16 -27.67 -15.95 31.20
N PHE A 17 -27.89 -14.69 30.84
CA PHE A 17 -26.92 -13.93 30.06
C PHE A 17 -25.68 -13.78 30.94
N GLN A 18 -24.76 -14.74 30.84
CA GLN A 18 -23.42 -14.51 31.35
C GLN A 18 -22.85 -13.38 30.50
N ASN A 19 -22.43 -12.30 31.15
CA ASN A 19 -21.53 -11.33 30.55
C ASN A 19 -20.20 -12.04 30.27
N GLU A 20 -20.16 -12.89 29.25
CA GLU A 20 -18.93 -13.38 28.68
C GLU A 20 -18.24 -12.17 28.05
N SER A 21 -17.01 -11.92 28.47
CA SER A 21 -16.11 -11.02 27.76
C SER A 21 -15.99 -11.52 26.31
N PRO A 22 -15.81 -10.63 25.31
CA PRO A 22 -15.76 -11.00 23.89
C PRO A 22 -14.62 -11.95 23.47
N GLN A 23 -13.93 -12.62 24.40
CA GLN A 23 -12.70 -13.36 24.17
C GLN A 23 -12.85 -14.90 24.26
N ASP A 24 -13.94 -15.42 24.82
CA ASP A 24 -14.13 -16.87 24.97
C ASP A 24 -14.91 -17.48 23.80
N TYR A 25 -14.30 -17.53 22.62
CA TYR A 25 -14.91 -18.21 21.47
C TYR A 25 -14.79 -19.73 21.60
N LYS A 26 -15.82 -20.39 22.12
CA LYS A 26 -16.02 -21.85 21.97
C LYS A 26 -16.88 -22.11 20.72
N GLY A 27 -16.31 -22.60 19.62
CA GLY A 27 -17.08 -22.96 18.41
C GLY A 27 -16.39 -22.60 17.10
N THR A 28 -17.17 -22.20 16.08
CA THR A 28 -16.75 -21.84 14.72
C THR A 28 -15.89 -20.56 14.64
N LYS A 29 -15.20 -20.34 13.52
CA LYS A 29 -14.34 -19.16 13.31
C LYS A 29 -15.08 -17.84 13.57
N PRO A 30 -14.43 -16.85 14.21
CA PRO A 30 -15.04 -15.56 14.54
C PRO A 30 -15.39 -14.77 13.27
N ILE A 31 -16.55 -14.12 13.29
CA ILE A 31 -17.05 -13.27 12.20
C ILE A 31 -16.35 -11.91 12.26
N ARG A 32 -16.39 -11.12 11.18
CA ARG A 32 -15.89 -9.74 11.22
C ARG A 32 -16.80 -8.90 12.11
N GLU A 33 -16.19 -8.04 12.91
CA GLU A 33 -16.91 -7.02 13.67
C GLU A 33 -17.64 -6.06 12.71
N ALA A 34 -18.76 -5.49 13.17
CA ALA A 34 -19.52 -4.54 12.36
C ALA A 34 -18.67 -3.29 12.09
N SER A 35 -18.46 -2.95 10.81
CA SER A 35 -17.74 -1.75 10.42
C SER A 35 -18.56 -0.49 10.69
N SER A 36 -17.89 0.54 11.22
CA SER A 36 -18.50 1.86 11.41
C SER A 36 -18.68 2.58 10.07
N ILE A 37 -19.68 3.47 9.97
CA ILE A 37 -19.91 4.31 8.76
C ILE A 37 -18.65 5.11 8.40
N LEU A 38 -17.97 5.67 9.40
CA LEU A 38 -16.74 6.44 9.19
C LEU A 38 -15.62 5.55 8.64
N GLU A 39 -15.51 4.31 9.12
CA GLU A 39 -14.54 3.34 8.63
C GLU A 39 -14.80 2.99 7.16
N VAL A 40 -16.07 2.79 6.78
CA VAL A 40 -16.46 2.54 5.39
C VAL A 40 -16.13 3.73 4.49
N LEU A 41 -16.46 4.95 4.90
CA LEU A 41 -16.12 6.16 4.14
C LEU A 41 -14.61 6.34 3.98
N SER A 42 -13.84 6.10 5.05
CA SER A 42 -12.37 6.13 5.00
C SER A 42 -11.82 5.11 4.00
N LEU A 43 -12.34 3.88 4.01
CA LEU A 43 -11.96 2.83 3.06
C LEU A 43 -12.30 3.19 1.61
N MET A 44 -13.44 3.86 1.36
CA MET A 44 -13.79 4.37 0.03
C MET A 44 -12.80 5.41 -0.47
N ILE A 45 -12.42 6.37 0.38
CA ILE A 45 -11.42 7.40 0.03
C ILE A 45 -10.07 6.73 -0.26
N VAL A 46 -9.62 5.83 0.62
CA VAL A 46 -8.38 5.07 0.42
C VAL A 46 -8.44 4.28 -0.89
N HIS A 47 -9.57 3.65 -1.23
CA HIS A 47 -9.72 2.94 -2.49
C HIS A 47 -9.54 3.87 -3.70
N ILE A 48 -10.11 5.07 -3.67
CA ILE A 48 -9.92 6.09 -4.72
C ILE A 48 -8.45 6.51 -4.79
N CYS A 49 -7.81 6.83 -3.67
CA CYS A 49 -6.39 7.19 -3.63
C CYS A 49 -5.50 6.08 -4.18
N LYS A 50 -5.78 4.82 -3.83
CA LYS A 50 -5.06 3.66 -4.38
C LYS A 50 -5.24 3.54 -5.88
N LYS A 51 -6.43 3.82 -6.42
CA LYS A 51 -6.68 3.79 -7.87
C LYS A 51 -5.91 4.88 -8.61
N VAL A 52 -5.80 6.07 -8.00
CA VAL A 52 -5.00 7.19 -8.53
C VAL A 52 -3.49 6.88 -8.46
N LEU A 53 -3.01 6.31 -7.36
CA LEU A 53 -1.59 6.02 -7.14
C LEU A 53 -1.09 4.79 -7.90
N PHE A 54 -1.89 3.72 -8.00
CA PHE A 54 -1.44 2.39 -8.45
C PHE A 54 -2.03 1.94 -9.78
N TYR A 55 -2.33 2.86 -10.69
CA TYR A 55 -2.46 2.43 -12.09
C TYR A 55 -1.09 1.95 -12.61
N ASP A 56 -1.09 1.15 -13.67
CA ASP A 56 0.10 0.44 -14.12
C ASP A 56 1.32 1.37 -14.22
N THR A 57 2.36 1.09 -13.42
CA THR A 57 3.56 1.95 -13.35
C THR A 57 4.24 2.04 -14.72
N ASN A 58 4.18 0.98 -15.52
CA ASN A 58 4.70 0.96 -16.89
C ASN A 58 3.92 1.93 -17.79
N LEU A 59 2.60 1.99 -17.65
CA LEU A 59 1.76 2.93 -18.38
C LEU A 59 2.07 4.37 -17.93
N LYS A 60 2.26 4.60 -16.62
CA LYS A 60 2.66 5.91 -16.08
C LYS A 60 3.98 6.39 -16.68
N ILE A 61 4.98 5.51 -16.75
CA ILE A 61 6.28 5.81 -17.35
C ILE A 61 6.14 6.14 -18.83
N ALA A 62 5.33 5.37 -19.57
CA ALA A 62 5.05 5.64 -20.98
C ALA A 62 4.37 7.01 -21.16
N ILE A 63 3.40 7.36 -20.30
CA ILE A 63 2.75 8.67 -20.29
C ILE A 63 3.77 9.78 -20.00
N TYR A 64 4.66 9.61 -19.02
CA TYR A 64 5.69 10.60 -18.72
C TYR A 64 6.67 10.81 -19.87
N LEU A 65 7.21 9.74 -20.46
CA LEU A 65 8.11 9.84 -21.61
C LEU A 65 7.41 10.44 -22.83
N GLY A 66 6.16 10.00 -23.09
CA GLY A 66 5.33 10.54 -24.17
C GLY A 66 5.05 12.03 -23.97
N ALA A 67 4.70 12.45 -22.76
CA ALA A 67 4.49 13.86 -22.43
C ALA A 67 5.79 14.67 -22.57
N LEU A 68 6.92 14.17 -22.06
CA LEU A 68 8.21 14.85 -22.21
C LEU A 68 8.62 15.03 -23.66
N PHE A 69 8.31 14.07 -24.52
CA PHE A 69 8.67 14.18 -25.93
C PHE A 69 7.66 15.03 -26.70
N VAL A 70 6.39 14.62 -26.72
CA VAL A 70 5.34 15.22 -27.55
C VAL A 70 4.97 16.61 -27.05
N LEU A 71 4.74 16.78 -25.75
CA LEU A 71 4.29 18.07 -25.21
C LEU A 71 5.43 19.09 -25.22
N SER A 72 6.69 18.67 -25.05
CA SER A 72 7.84 19.57 -25.22
C SER A 72 8.00 20.01 -26.68
N LEU A 73 7.84 19.09 -27.65
CA LEU A 73 7.89 19.47 -29.08
C LEU A 73 6.78 20.47 -29.43
N ILE A 74 5.57 20.25 -28.92
CA ILE A 74 4.46 21.19 -29.11
C ILE A 74 4.79 22.54 -28.47
N ALA A 75 5.37 22.57 -27.26
CA ALA A 75 5.75 23.81 -26.59
C ALA A 75 6.89 24.57 -27.25
N ASP A 76 7.84 23.85 -27.87
CA ASP A 76 8.94 24.46 -28.61
C ASP A 76 8.44 25.09 -29.93
N VAL A 77 7.36 24.55 -30.52
CA VAL A 77 6.73 25.07 -31.76
C VAL A 77 5.69 26.16 -31.48
N LEU A 78 4.82 25.91 -30.50
CA LEU A 78 3.74 26.81 -30.08
C LEU A 78 4.20 27.57 -28.83
N THR A 79 4.62 28.83 -29.01
CA THR A 79 4.95 29.69 -27.88
C THR A 79 3.70 29.92 -27.04
N PHE A 80 3.58 29.20 -25.92
CA PHE A 80 2.45 29.31 -25.02
C PHE A 80 2.39 30.70 -24.37
N PRO A 81 1.17 31.26 -24.17
CA PRO A 81 1.03 32.58 -23.55
C PRO A 81 1.57 32.58 -22.12
N LYS A 82 2.14 33.71 -21.70
CA LYS A 82 2.68 33.86 -20.35
C LYS A 82 1.55 33.80 -19.32
N THR A 83 1.55 32.75 -18.51
CA THR A 83 0.62 32.58 -17.37
C THR A 83 1.36 32.65 -16.03
N TYR A 84 0.65 32.55 -14.92
CA TYR A 84 1.25 32.49 -13.57
C TYR A 84 2.33 31.39 -13.45
N PHE A 85 2.13 30.24 -14.12
CA PHE A 85 3.09 29.13 -14.13
C PHE A 85 4.34 29.37 -14.98
N SER A 86 4.35 30.37 -15.86
CA SER A 86 5.53 30.76 -16.65
C SER A 86 6.55 31.52 -15.80
N ARG A 87 6.10 32.18 -14.73
CA ARG A 87 6.95 32.98 -13.83
C ARG A 87 7.80 32.10 -12.93
N SER A 88 9.12 32.21 -13.04
CA SER A 88 10.06 31.40 -12.22
C SER A 88 10.03 31.74 -10.73
N ASP A 89 9.47 32.89 -10.35
CA ASP A 89 9.27 33.36 -8.98
C ASP A 89 7.89 33.00 -8.40
N ASN A 90 7.10 32.20 -9.11
CA ASN A 90 5.83 31.72 -8.58
C ASN A 90 6.04 30.82 -7.34
N VAL A 91 5.03 30.79 -6.45
CA VAL A 91 5.11 30.10 -5.16
C VAL A 91 5.39 28.60 -5.33
N PHE A 92 4.78 27.97 -6.34
CA PHE A 92 4.99 26.55 -6.62
C PHE A 92 6.41 26.25 -7.09
N ASN A 93 7.00 27.10 -7.91
CA ASN A 93 8.37 26.88 -8.37
C ASN A 93 9.37 27.11 -7.22
N GLN A 94 9.17 28.17 -6.43
CA GLN A 94 10.10 28.56 -5.36
C GLN A 94 10.05 27.64 -4.14
N TYR A 95 8.87 27.27 -3.66
CA TYR A 95 8.73 26.47 -2.43
C TYR A 95 8.52 25.00 -2.70
N PHE A 96 7.89 24.66 -3.81
CA PHE A 96 7.45 23.30 -4.04
C PHE A 96 8.40 22.52 -4.95
N VAL A 97 8.80 23.07 -6.11
CA VAL A 97 9.77 22.39 -6.99
C VAL A 97 11.19 22.44 -6.43
N LYS A 98 11.68 23.60 -6.00
CA LYS A 98 13.06 23.72 -5.45
C LYS A 98 13.31 22.90 -4.19
N ILE A 99 12.32 22.85 -3.29
CA ILE A 99 12.40 22.08 -2.04
C ILE A 99 11.64 20.75 -2.19
N GLY A 100 11.44 20.27 -3.44
CA GLY A 100 10.58 19.13 -3.75
C GLY A 100 10.98 17.83 -3.06
N TRP A 101 12.28 17.61 -2.87
CA TRP A 101 12.79 16.41 -2.21
C TRP A 101 12.40 16.38 -0.73
N PHE A 102 12.39 17.54 -0.06
CA PHE A 102 11.95 17.64 1.33
C PHE A 102 10.48 17.25 1.46
N TRP A 103 9.58 17.76 0.61
CA TRP A 103 8.16 17.40 0.64
C TRP A 103 7.93 15.91 0.39
N THR A 104 8.73 15.33 -0.51
CA THR A 104 8.74 13.88 -0.77
C THR A 104 9.09 13.12 0.51
N LEU A 105 10.24 13.42 1.12
CA LEU A 105 10.69 12.77 2.35
C LEU A 105 9.75 13.00 3.54
N PHE A 106 9.19 14.21 3.67
CA PHE A 106 8.31 14.59 4.76
C PHE A 106 7.09 13.68 4.86
N LEU A 107 6.55 13.21 3.72
CA LEU A 107 5.45 12.25 3.70
C LEU A 107 5.92 10.79 3.64
N THR A 108 6.96 10.48 2.86
CA THR A 108 7.38 9.08 2.67
C THR A 108 8.11 8.50 3.88
N VAL A 109 8.92 9.28 4.60
CA VAL A 109 9.64 8.80 5.80
C VAL A 109 8.69 8.32 6.89
N PRO A 110 7.73 9.13 7.39
CA PRO A 110 6.79 8.66 8.40
C PRO A 110 5.93 7.50 7.88
N TYR A 111 5.53 7.54 6.59
CA TYR A 111 4.77 6.44 6.00
C TYR A 111 5.53 5.11 6.02
N VAL A 112 6.79 5.12 5.58
CA VAL A 112 7.66 3.93 5.59
C VAL A 112 7.96 3.47 7.00
N LEU A 113 8.22 4.38 7.94
CA LEU A 113 8.43 4.03 9.36
C LEU A 113 7.23 3.32 9.95
N LEU A 114 6.04 3.88 9.79
CA LEU A 114 4.79 3.35 10.33
C LEU A 114 4.46 1.99 9.72
N THR A 115 4.48 1.89 8.39
CA THR A 115 4.20 0.63 7.70
C THR A 115 5.22 -0.46 8.05
N SER A 116 6.51 -0.12 8.08
CA SER A 116 7.58 -1.06 8.40
C SER A 116 7.57 -1.48 9.88
N PHE A 117 7.15 -0.61 10.79
CA PHE A 117 7.03 -0.93 12.22
C PHE A 117 6.01 -2.06 12.45
N THR A 118 4.85 -1.97 11.79
CA THR A 118 3.82 -3.02 11.83
C THR A 118 4.29 -4.30 11.13
N THR A 119 4.83 -4.23 9.91
CA THR A 119 5.21 -5.44 9.15
C THR A 119 6.44 -6.16 9.71
N CYS A 120 7.30 -5.44 10.44
CA CYS A 120 8.49 -6.00 11.09
C CYS A 120 8.30 -6.25 12.59
N CYS A 121 7.07 -6.20 13.11
CA CYS A 121 6.75 -6.41 14.53
C CYS A 121 7.72 -5.66 15.48
N GLY A 122 8.09 -4.41 15.15
CA GLY A 122 8.97 -3.58 15.97
C GLY A 122 10.49 -3.86 15.87
N LYS A 123 10.95 -4.80 15.03
CA LYS A 123 12.40 -5.09 14.86
C LYS A 123 13.15 -3.94 14.18
N ARG A 124 13.72 -3.04 14.99
CA ARG A 124 14.44 -1.83 14.54
C ARG A 124 15.51 -2.12 13.49
N ARG A 125 16.37 -3.13 13.70
CA ARG A 125 17.45 -3.49 12.76
C ARG A 125 16.89 -3.75 11.35
N LEU A 126 15.79 -4.48 11.23
CA LEU A 126 15.17 -4.77 9.94
C LEU A 126 14.57 -3.51 9.32
N ILE A 127 13.90 -2.67 10.12
CA ILE A 127 13.33 -1.39 9.66
C ILE A 127 14.40 -0.49 9.04
N PHE A 128 15.53 -0.30 9.74
CA PHE A 128 16.62 0.55 9.25
C PHE A 128 17.31 -0.04 8.01
N THR A 129 17.65 -1.33 8.06
CA THR A 129 18.47 -1.96 7.00
C THR A 129 17.68 -2.32 5.75
N ALA A 130 16.40 -2.68 5.88
CA ALA A 130 15.58 -3.15 4.77
C ALA A 130 14.62 -2.08 4.23
N HIS A 131 14.22 -1.08 5.01
CA HIS A 131 13.23 -0.09 4.56
C HIS A 131 13.75 1.34 4.51
N LEU A 132 14.33 1.88 5.60
CA LEU A 132 14.85 3.25 5.58
C LEU A 132 16.07 3.43 4.68
N SER A 133 16.87 2.37 4.52
CA SER A 133 17.97 2.34 3.57
C SER A 133 17.52 2.64 2.13
N ARG A 134 16.30 2.28 1.72
CA ARG A 134 15.76 2.64 0.39
C ARG A 134 15.65 4.15 0.22
N LEU A 135 15.12 4.85 1.22
CA LEU A 135 15.01 6.31 1.20
C LEU A 135 16.38 6.99 1.26
N ALA A 136 17.33 6.40 2.00
CA ALA A 136 18.71 6.87 2.03
C ALA A 136 19.40 6.74 0.67
N ILE A 137 19.29 5.56 0.03
CA ILE A 137 19.78 5.32 -1.34
C ILE A 137 19.09 6.28 -2.32
N ALA A 138 17.78 6.45 -2.21
CA ALA A 138 17.04 7.35 -3.10
C ALA A 138 17.53 8.81 -2.96
N THR A 139 17.79 9.25 -1.74
CA THR A 139 18.34 10.60 -1.45
C THR A 139 19.75 10.75 -1.98
N PHE A 140 20.59 9.73 -1.83
CA PHE A 140 21.93 9.71 -2.41
C PHE A 140 21.89 9.82 -3.94
N CYS A 141 21.03 9.02 -4.61
CA CYS A 141 20.88 9.08 -6.06
C CYS A 141 20.38 10.46 -6.54
N TRP A 142 19.41 11.06 -5.84
CA TRP A 142 18.93 12.41 -6.15
C TRP A 142 20.06 13.45 -6.02
N TYR A 143 20.80 13.41 -4.92
CA TYR A 143 21.91 14.33 -4.68
C TYR A 143 23.05 14.14 -5.71
N ALA A 144 23.40 12.89 -6.01
CA ALA A 144 24.42 12.56 -6.99
C ALA A 144 24.06 13.08 -8.39
N TRP A 145 22.83 12.80 -8.87
CA TRP A 145 22.41 13.25 -10.20
C TRP A 145 22.30 14.76 -10.32
N THR A 146 21.69 15.43 -9.34
CA THR A 146 21.59 16.90 -9.37
C THR A 146 22.97 17.57 -9.30
N THR A 147 23.91 17.00 -8.56
CA THR A 147 25.31 17.45 -8.55
C THR A 147 25.97 17.22 -9.91
N ILE A 148 25.77 16.05 -10.53
CA ILE A 148 26.30 15.74 -11.86
C ILE A 148 25.74 16.72 -12.91
N PHE A 149 24.45 17.05 -12.87
CA PHE A 149 23.85 18.01 -13.80
C PHE A 149 24.51 19.39 -13.68
N ASN A 150 24.71 19.88 -12.46
CA ASN A 150 25.42 21.15 -12.22
C ASN A 150 26.88 21.10 -12.70
N VAL A 151 27.56 19.96 -12.53
CA VAL A 151 28.94 19.77 -13.01
C VAL A 151 28.98 19.77 -14.54
N ILE A 152 28.02 19.14 -15.22
CA ILE A 152 27.93 19.12 -16.67
C ILE A 152 27.72 20.54 -17.21
N GLU A 153 26.78 21.28 -16.64
CA GLU A 153 26.46 22.66 -17.06
C GLU A 153 27.67 23.60 -16.89
N THR A 154 28.41 23.46 -15.79
CA THR A 154 29.57 24.32 -15.48
C THR A 154 30.84 23.94 -16.24
N LYS A 155 31.08 22.65 -16.52
CA LYS A 155 32.28 22.20 -17.24
C LYS A 155 32.17 22.30 -18.75
N TYR A 156 31.00 22.01 -19.31
CA TYR A 156 30.80 22.01 -20.76
C TYR A 156 30.19 23.30 -21.30
N GLY A 157 29.74 24.21 -20.42
CA GLY A 157 29.26 25.52 -20.83
C GLY A 157 30.38 26.50 -21.18
N ARG A 158 30.02 27.55 -21.91
CA ARG A 158 30.91 28.65 -22.30
C ARG A 158 30.23 29.99 -22.07
N CYS A 159 31.02 30.97 -21.62
CA CYS A 159 30.54 32.35 -21.55
C CYS A 159 30.44 32.95 -22.96
N ASN A 160 29.42 33.79 -23.19
CA ASN A 160 29.32 34.55 -24.44
C ASN A 160 30.53 35.49 -24.64
N ALA A 161 31.11 35.99 -23.54
CA ALA A 161 32.36 36.74 -23.57
C ALA A 161 33.56 35.81 -23.39
N ARG A 162 34.56 35.89 -24.30
CA ARG A 162 35.77 35.06 -24.26
C ARG A 162 36.69 35.32 -23.06
N SER A 163 36.46 36.41 -22.32
CA SER A 163 37.30 36.85 -21.20
C SER A 163 37.06 36.10 -19.89
N PHE A 164 36.00 35.28 -19.80
CA PHE A 164 35.64 34.60 -18.56
C PHE A 164 35.41 33.10 -18.79
N GLU A 165 36.22 32.27 -18.14
CA GLU A 165 36.12 30.82 -18.23
C GLU A 165 35.16 30.20 -17.21
N THR A 166 34.82 30.91 -16.13
CA THR A 166 33.96 30.38 -15.06
C THR A 166 32.53 30.94 -15.15
N LYS A 167 31.54 30.06 -14.91
CA LYS A 167 30.11 30.44 -14.87
C LYS A 167 29.84 31.63 -13.94
N THR A 168 30.40 31.59 -12.73
CA THR A 168 30.20 32.63 -11.72
C THR A 168 30.79 33.98 -12.14
N ALA A 169 31.99 34.00 -12.74
CA ALA A 169 32.59 35.24 -13.24
C ALA A 169 31.84 35.79 -14.46
N CYS A 170 31.37 34.92 -15.35
CA CYS A 170 30.57 35.30 -16.51
C CYS A 170 29.26 35.99 -16.10
N LEU A 171 28.48 35.35 -15.21
CA LEU A 171 27.18 35.87 -14.76
C LEU A 171 27.33 37.13 -13.90
N LYS A 172 28.38 37.22 -13.07
CA LYS A 172 28.64 38.40 -12.23
C LYS A 172 28.89 39.67 -13.05
N ASN A 173 29.50 39.52 -14.23
CA ASN A 173 29.74 40.64 -15.15
C ASN A 173 28.58 40.89 -16.13
N GLY A 174 27.41 40.28 -15.89
CA GLY A 174 26.21 40.48 -16.70
C GLY A 174 26.23 39.76 -18.05
N HIS A 175 27.14 38.82 -18.27
CA HIS A 175 27.18 38.01 -19.49
C HIS A 175 26.34 36.74 -19.37
N PHE A 176 25.90 36.20 -20.51
CA PHE A 176 25.13 34.95 -20.56
C PHE A 176 26.06 33.74 -20.65
N TRP A 177 25.71 32.68 -19.91
CA TRP A 177 26.40 31.39 -19.93
C TRP A 177 25.63 30.43 -20.83
N ASN A 178 26.26 30.00 -21.92
CA ASN A 178 25.69 29.01 -22.83
C ASN A 178 26.22 27.63 -22.47
N GLY A 179 25.43 26.86 -21.72
CA GLY A 179 25.75 25.50 -21.31
C GLY A 179 24.56 24.58 -21.49
N PHE A 180 24.84 23.28 -21.53
CA PHE A 180 23.80 22.25 -21.57
C PHE A 180 23.22 22.05 -20.16
N ASP A 181 22.02 22.56 -19.90
CA ASP A 181 21.40 22.57 -18.57
C ASP A 181 20.34 21.46 -18.45
N ILE A 182 20.78 20.27 -18.04
CA ILE A 182 19.86 19.15 -17.82
C ILE A 182 18.85 19.53 -16.73
N SER A 183 17.56 19.47 -17.06
CA SER A 183 16.51 19.96 -16.16
C SER A 183 16.41 19.16 -14.85
N GLY A 184 17.03 19.68 -13.79
CA GLY A 184 16.95 19.12 -12.45
C GLY A 184 15.51 19.11 -11.89
N HIS A 185 14.69 20.09 -12.28
CA HIS A 185 13.27 20.17 -11.91
C HIS A 185 12.43 19.05 -12.53
N CYS A 186 12.68 18.73 -13.80
CA CYS A 186 11.98 17.62 -14.44
C CYS A 186 12.42 16.28 -13.82
N PHE A 187 13.72 16.10 -13.60
CA PHE A 187 14.26 14.92 -12.91
C PHE A 187 13.63 14.70 -11.54
N ILE A 188 13.63 15.71 -10.66
CA ILE A 188 13.10 15.57 -9.29
C ILE A 188 11.61 15.24 -9.28
N LEU A 189 10.80 15.85 -10.16
CA LEU A 189 9.36 15.61 -10.22
C LEU A 189 9.04 14.16 -10.61
N ILE A 190 9.71 13.64 -11.65
CA ILE A 190 9.52 12.26 -12.12
C ILE A 190 10.07 11.27 -11.09
N TYR A 191 11.30 11.51 -10.62
CA TYR A 191 11.98 10.61 -9.70
C TYR A 191 11.23 10.50 -8.37
N SER A 192 10.86 11.63 -7.76
CA SER A 192 10.06 11.65 -6.52
C SER A 192 8.71 10.97 -6.71
N SER A 193 8.02 11.22 -7.83
CA SER A 193 6.76 10.54 -8.14
C SER A 193 6.91 9.02 -8.13
N LEU A 194 7.90 8.50 -8.86
CA LEU A 194 8.12 7.05 -8.95
C LEU A 194 8.49 6.42 -7.60
N VAL A 195 9.35 7.09 -6.82
CA VAL A 195 9.71 6.66 -5.46
C VAL A 195 8.50 6.62 -4.54
N MET A 196 7.67 7.68 -4.52
CA MET A 196 6.47 7.73 -3.69
C MET A 196 5.49 6.61 -4.01
N ILE A 197 5.26 6.34 -5.31
CA ILE A 197 4.35 5.28 -5.75
C ILE A 197 4.85 3.91 -5.30
N GLU A 198 6.16 3.62 -5.43
CA GLU A 198 6.71 2.33 -4.99
C GLU A 198 6.62 2.16 -3.47
N GLU A 199 7.01 3.17 -2.69
CA GLU A 199 6.92 3.10 -1.23
C GLU A 199 5.45 2.96 -0.77
N ALA A 200 4.52 3.66 -1.43
CA ALA A 200 3.10 3.57 -1.14
C ALA A 200 2.53 2.15 -1.34
N LYS A 201 3.13 1.29 -2.18
CA LYS A 201 2.64 -0.09 -2.42
C LYS A 201 2.57 -0.95 -1.17
N ALA A 202 3.22 -0.56 -0.06
CA ALA A 202 3.06 -1.21 1.25
C ALA A 202 1.58 -1.31 1.70
N ILE A 203 0.68 -0.43 1.24
CA ILE A 203 -0.76 -0.53 1.58
C ILE A 203 -1.48 -1.68 0.86
N ASN A 204 -0.87 -2.32 -0.13
CA ASN A 204 -1.51 -3.41 -0.86
C ASN A 204 -1.61 -4.66 0.02
N GLY A 205 -2.86 -5.09 0.27
CA GLY A 205 -3.15 -6.17 1.19
C GLY A 205 -3.18 -5.76 2.67
N TRP A 206 -3.00 -4.48 3.02
CA TRP A 206 -2.94 -4.02 4.42
C TRP A 206 -4.15 -4.46 5.25
N GLU A 207 -5.36 -4.31 4.70
CA GLU A 207 -6.61 -4.70 5.37
C GLU A 207 -6.69 -6.19 5.71
N LYS A 208 -5.95 -7.05 4.99
CA LYS A 208 -5.90 -8.50 5.29
C LYS A 208 -5.14 -8.81 6.58
N ILE A 209 -4.31 -7.89 7.06
CA ILE A 209 -3.55 -8.07 8.30
C ILE A 209 -4.52 -8.24 9.48
N LYS A 210 -5.62 -7.45 9.53
CA LYS A 210 -6.67 -7.58 10.56
C LYS A 210 -7.30 -8.97 10.56
N ASP A 211 -7.63 -9.51 9.38
CA ASP A 211 -8.18 -10.86 9.25
C ASP A 211 -7.18 -11.94 9.70
N ASN A 212 -5.91 -11.82 9.29
CA ASN A 212 -4.87 -12.78 9.65
C ASN A 212 -4.63 -12.80 11.17
N ILE A 213 -4.62 -11.63 11.83
CA ILE A 213 -4.48 -11.51 13.29
C ILE A 213 -5.65 -12.20 14.00
N ARG A 214 -6.88 -11.97 13.53
CA ARG A 214 -8.06 -12.60 14.11
C ARG A 214 -8.02 -14.13 13.98
N ASP A 215 -7.71 -14.62 12.78
CA ASP A 215 -7.67 -16.05 12.49
C ASP A 215 -6.56 -16.76 13.29
N GLU A 216 -5.42 -16.11 13.50
CA GLU A 216 -4.31 -16.63 14.31
C GLU A 216 -4.66 -16.65 15.80
N ASN A 217 -5.25 -15.58 16.34
CA ASN A 217 -5.69 -15.52 17.74
C ASN A 217 -6.67 -16.65 18.08
N TYR A 218 -7.62 -16.92 17.18
CA TYR A 218 -8.56 -18.03 17.32
C TYR A 218 -7.88 -19.41 17.22
N THR A 219 -6.92 -19.58 16.31
CA THR A 219 -6.19 -20.85 16.19
C THR A 219 -5.36 -21.13 17.46
N ARG A 220 -4.73 -20.09 18.03
CA ARG A 220 -3.97 -20.19 19.29
C ARG A 220 -4.86 -20.46 20.49
N SER A 221 -6.07 -19.89 20.57
CA SER A 221 -6.99 -20.14 21.68
C SER A 221 -7.48 -21.60 21.72
N LEU A 222 -7.61 -22.23 20.55
CA LEU A 222 -7.99 -23.64 20.44
C LEU A 222 -6.83 -24.63 20.64
N ASN A 223 -5.59 -24.15 20.79
CA ASN A 223 -4.37 -24.97 20.76
C ASN A 223 -4.30 -25.91 19.54
N ASP A 224 -4.94 -25.52 18.43
CA ASP A 224 -5.02 -26.37 17.25
C ASP A 224 -3.69 -26.31 16.49
N LYS A 225 -2.94 -27.42 16.54
CA LYS A 225 -1.66 -27.58 15.82
C LYS A 225 -1.87 -27.96 14.35
N SER A 226 -3.10 -27.95 13.84
CA SER A 226 -3.40 -28.24 12.44
C SER A 226 -2.57 -27.37 11.48
N VAL A 227 -2.41 -27.86 10.25
CA VAL A 227 -1.69 -27.16 9.19
C VAL A 227 -2.52 -25.95 8.75
N SER A 228 -2.36 -24.81 9.44
CA SER A 228 -2.93 -23.53 9.02
C SER A 228 -2.02 -22.87 7.97
N VAL A 229 -2.64 -22.25 6.97
CA VAL A 229 -1.96 -21.51 5.88
C VAL A 229 -1.69 -20.05 6.32
N ASN A 230 -1.92 -19.72 7.59
CA ASN A 230 -1.80 -18.35 8.07
C ASN A 230 -0.33 -17.89 8.02
N PRO A 231 -0.01 -16.77 7.33
CA PRO A 231 1.34 -16.22 7.32
C PRO A 231 1.91 -15.88 8.70
N LEU A 232 1.04 -15.72 9.71
CA LEU A 232 1.43 -15.38 11.08
C LEU A 232 1.76 -16.60 11.97
N LYS A 233 1.62 -17.83 11.47
CA LYS A 233 1.80 -19.06 12.27
C LYS A 233 3.18 -19.18 12.92
N ASN A 234 4.23 -18.69 12.25
CA ASN A 234 5.62 -18.82 12.71
C ASN A 234 6.10 -17.65 13.60
N ILE A 235 5.20 -16.72 13.97
CA ILE A 235 5.52 -15.53 14.76
C ILE A 235 5.37 -15.85 16.26
N SER A 236 6.22 -15.27 17.12
CA SER A 236 6.11 -15.48 18.57
C SER A 236 4.82 -14.88 19.16
N ALA A 237 4.46 -15.24 20.39
CA ALA A 237 3.30 -14.63 21.08
C ALA A 237 3.51 -13.14 21.36
N GLU A 238 4.73 -12.76 21.74
CA GLU A 238 5.12 -11.38 21.98
C GLU A 238 5.06 -10.54 20.69
N GLU A 239 5.65 -11.04 19.60
CA GLU A 239 5.62 -10.36 18.30
C GLU A 239 4.19 -10.18 17.76
N LEU A 240 3.31 -11.15 18.01
CA LEU A 240 1.91 -11.06 17.60
C LEU A 240 1.13 -10.00 18.42
N ASN A 241 1.42 -9.87 19.71
CA ASN A 241 0.81 -8.81 20.53
C ASN A 241 1.26 -7.42 20.08
N ILE A 242 2.57 -7.24 19.81
CA ILE A 242 3.13 -6.01 19.25
C ILE A 242 2.47 -5.69 17.89
N LEU A 243 2.30 -6.71 17.03
CA LEU A 243 1.64 -6.55 15.74
C LEU A 243 0.18 -6.08 15.90
N LYS A 244 -0.57 -6.68 16.82
CA LYS A 244 -1.97 -6.31 17.08
C LYS A 244 -2.09 -4.88 17.56
N GLU A 245 -1.33 -4.51 18.58
CA GLU A 245 -1.35 -3.16 19.16
C GLU A 245 -0.89 -2.11 18.14
N SER A 246 0.22 -2.37 17.46
CA SER A 246 0.73 -1.46 16.43
C SER A 246 -0.24 -1.31 15.26
N TYR A 247 -0.89 -2.37 14.79
CA TYR A 247 -1.81 -2.29 13.66
C TYR A 247 -3.02 -1.38 13.96
N GLU A 248 -3.65 -1.53 15.13
CA GLU A 248 -4.81 -0.72 15.52
C GLU A 248 -4.45 0.76 15.67
N ILE A 249 -3.30 1.07 16.27
CA ILE A 249 -2.83 2.45 16.44
C ILE A 249 -2.40 3.06 15.10
N VAL A 250 -1.65 2.32 14.28
CA VAL A 250 -0.95 2.85 13.10
C VAL A 250 -1.85 2.96 11.87
N THR A 251 -2.84 2.08 11.71
CA THR A 251 -3.71 2.04 10.52
C THR A 251 -4.37 3.39 10.16
N PRO A 252 -5.00 4.16 11.08
CA PRO A 252 -5.58 5.45 10.73
C PRO A 252 -4.53 6.46 10.20
N TYR A 253 -3.33 6.48 10.80
CA TYR A 253 -2.24 7.37 10.36
C TYR A 253 -1.69 6.96 8.99
N VAL A 254 -1.53 5.66 8.73
CA VAL A 254 -1.10 5.14 7.42
C VAL A 254 -2.11 5.51 6.34
N ARG A 255 -3.41 5.37 6.61
CA ARG A 255 -4.47 5.79 5.67
C ARG A 255 -4.44 7.30 5.42
N ALA A 256 -4.28 8.13 6.46
CA ALA A 256 -4.17 9.58 6.31
C ALA A 256 -2.94 9.99 5.49
N LEU A 257 -1.77 9.44 5.80
CA LEU A 257 -0.53 9.70 5.04
C LEU A 257 -0.65 9.26 3.58
N LEU A 258 -1.32 8.15 3.29
CA LEU A 258 -1.57 7.73 1.90
C LEU A 258 -2.41 8.76 1.14
N ILE A 259 -3.42 9.36 1.77
CA ILE A 259 -4.24 10.43 1.18
C ILE A 259 -3.35 11.64 0.86
N PHE A 260 -2.51 12.07 1.80
CA PHE A 260 -1.57 13.16 1.57
C PHE A 260 -0.55 12.84 0.46
N ILE A 261 -0.04 11.61 0.40
CA ILE A 261 0.84 11.16 -0.70
C ILE A 261 0.10 11.21 -2.04
N ALA A 262 -1.18 10.81 -2.10
CA ALA A 262 -1.98 10.89 -3.31
C ALA A 262 -2.18 12.35 -3.78
N ILE A 263 -2.44 13.27 -2.85
CA ILE A 263 -2.56 14.70 -3.16
C ILE A 263 -1.23 15.26 -3.65
N LEU A 264 -0.12 14.94 -2.96
CA LEU A 264 1.22 15.37 -3.36
C LEU A 264 1.60 14.83 -4.75
N GLN A 265 1.21 13.59 -5.04
CA GLN A 265 1.43 12.95 -6.33
C GLN A 265 0.71 13.69 -7.48
N LEU A 266 -0.54 14.08 -7.28
CA LEU A 266 -1.28 14.88 -8.28
C LEU A 266 -0.60 16.22 -8.51
N LEU A 267 -0.08 16.82 -7.44
CA LEU A 267 0.62 18.10 -7.53
C LEU A 267 1.96 17.97 -8.27
N TRP A 268 2.72 16.86 -8.11
CA TRP A 268 3.87 16.57 -8.98
C TRP A 268 3.48 16.43 -10.45
N ASP A 269 2.37 15.75 -10.75
CA ASP A 269 1.89 15.58 -12.13
C ASP A 269 1.57 16.93 -12.79
N VAL A 270 0.88 17.84 -12.08
CA VAL A 270 0.59 19.20 -12.56
C VAL A 270 1.85 20.05 -12.75
N MET A 271 2.79 19.95 -11.80
CA MET A 271 4.04 20.70 -11.90
C MET A 271 4.96 20.16 -13.00
N LEU A 272 4.91 18.86 -13.29
CA LEU A 272 5.64 18.26 -14.39
C LEU A 272 5.15 18.82 -15.72
N VAL A 273 3.83 18.86 -15.94
CA VAL A 273 3.23 19.49 -17.13
C VAL A 273 3.64 20.96 -17.23
N SER A 274 3.58 21.71 -16.12
CA SER A 274 4.00 23.12 -16.11
C SER A 274 5.49 23.28 -16.46
N THR A 275 6.34 22.38 -15.98
CA THR A 275 7.78 22.38 -16.27
C THR A 275 8.05 22.11 -17.75
N ILE A 276 7.30 21.16 -18.32
CA ILE A 276 7.38 20.81 -19.73
C ILE A 276 6.98 21.99 -20.63
N LEU A 277 5.95 22.74 -20.26
CA LEU A 277 5.41 23.81 -21.09
C LEU A 277 6.25 25.10 -21.10
N TYR A 278 6.91 25.45 -19.99
CA TYR A 278 7.46 26.81 -19.81
C TYR A 278 8.98 26.92 -19.63
N TYR A 279 9.68 25.83 -19.33
CA TYR A 279 11.11 25.88 -18.94
C TYR A 279 11.93 24.88 -19.72
N HIS A 280 13.22 25.14 -20.01
CA HIS A 280 14.16 24.25 -20.73
C HIS A 280 13.75 23.85 -22.16
N ILE A 281 14.73 23.35 -22.92
CA ILE A 281 14.50 22.75 -24.25
C ILE A 281 14.07 21.28 -24.13
N MET A 282 13.44 20.73 -25.18
CA MET A 282 12.97 19.33 -25.19
C MET A 282 14.05 18.31 -24.81
N ILE A 283 15.27 18.43 -25.35
CA ILE A 283 16.35 17.45 -25.15
C ILE A 283 16.80 17.40 -23.68
N GLU A 284 16.95 18.56 -23.05
CA GLU A 284 17.33 18.68 -21.63
C GLU A 284 16.31 18.00 -20.70
N LYS A 285 15.01 18.21 -20.98
CA LYS A 285 13.92 17.56 -20.23
C LYS A 285 13.92 16.06 -20.44
N PHE A 286 14.01 15.62 -21.68
CA PHE A 286 13.92 14.20 -22.04
C PHE A 286 15.05 13.39 -21.41
N ILE A 287 16.30 13.88 -21.48
CA ILE A 287 17.45 13.21 -20.85
C ILE A 287 17.25 13.14 -19.33
N SER A 288 16.78 14.22 -18.69
CA SER A 288 16.53 14.22 -17.24
C SER A 288 15.47 13.16 -16.84
N GLY A 289 14.40 13.03 -17.63
CA GLY A 289 13.34 12.05 -17.40
C GLY A 289 13.81 10.61 -17.59
N VAL A 290 14.61 10.34 -18.63
CA VAL A 290 15.22 9.02 -18.87
C VAL A 290 16.12 8.64 -17.70
N ILE A 291 16.98 9.55 -17.22
CA ILE A 291 17.85 9.31 -16.06
C ILE A 291 17.03 9.02 -14.80
N ALA A 292 15.94 9.75 -14.55
CA ALA A 292 15.05 9.50 -13.42
C ALA A 292 14.43 8.09 -13.47
N ILE A 293 13.89 7.70 -14.62
CA ILE A 293 13.24 6.40 -14.83
C ILE A 293 14.27 5.26 -14.72
N LEU A 294 15.45 5.42 -15.33
CA LEU A 294 16.51 4.41 -15.25
C LEU A 294 17.00 4.21 -13.82
N THR A 295 17.19 5.30 -13.06
CA THR A 295 17.59 5.24 -11.65
C THR A 295 16.55 4.50 -10.81
N TRP A 296 15.27 4.81 -11.01
CA TRP A 296 14.17 4.10 -10.37
C TRP A 296 14.12 2.62 -10.78
N PHE A 297 14.32 2.31 -12.06
CA PHE A 297 14.26 0.94 -12.57
C PHE A 297 15.37 0.08 -11.97
N VAL A 298 16.61 0.58 -11.99
CA VAL A 298 17.77 -0.11 -11.41
C VAL A 298 17.56 -0.36 -9.92
N THR A 299 17.02 0.60 -9.18
CA THR A 299 16.77 0.44 -7.73
C THR A 299 15.59 -0.48 -7.44
N TYR A 300 14.37 -0.12 -7.84
CA TYR A 300 13.15 -0.81 -7.42
C TYR A 300 12.80 -2.07 -8.22
N ARG A 301 13.25 -2.19 -9.48
CA ARG A 301 12.93 -3.35 -10.33
C ARG A 301 14.06 -4.38 -10.40
N VAL A 302 15.30 -3.94 -10.30
CA VAL A 302 16.46 -4.83 -10.36
C VAL A 302 17.05 -5.07 -8.98
N TRP A 303 17.55 -4.05 -8.29
CA TRP A 303 18.29 -4.25 -7.05
C TRP A 303 17.41 -4.77 -5.91
N TYR A 304 16.30 -4.11 -5.59
CA TYR A 304 15.46 -4.45 -4.44
C TYR A 304 14.65 -5.74 -4.63
N THR A 305 14.66 -6.32 -5.84
CA THR A 305 14.00 -7.60 -6.13
C THR A 305 14.91 -8.80 -5.92
N ILE A 306 16.22 -8.59 -5.80
CA ILE A 306 17.20 -9.67 -5.59
C ILE A 306 17.00 -10.27 -4.19
N PRO A 307 16.78 -11.59 -4.08
CA PRO A 307 16.61 -12.23 -2.78
C PRO A 307 17.91 -12.15 -1.96
N ASN A 308 17.79 -11.96 -0.65
CA ASN A 308 18.90 -11.91 0.32
C ASN A 308 19.85 -10.70 0.16
N VAL A 309 19.57 -9.77 -0.75
CA VAL A 309 20.29 -8.51 -0.87
C VAL A 309 19.41 -7.39 -0.31
N LEU A 310 19.95 -6.65 0.65
CA LEU A 310 19.27 -5.48 1.19
C LEU A 310 19.42 -4.30 0.22
N PRO A 311 18.44 -3.39 0.15
CA PRO A 311 17.15 -3.38 0.86
C PRO A 311 16.06 -4.29 0.27
N ASN A 312 15.06 -4.66 1.09
CA ASN A 312 13.90 -5.45 0.65
C ASN A 312 12.87 -4.58 -0.07
N LEU A 313 11.90 -5.19 -0.77
CA LEU A 313 10.78 -4.46 -1.36
C LEU A 313 9.84 -3.84 -0.31
N PRO A 314 9.16 -2.72 -0.63
CA PRO A 314 8.09 -2.16 0.19
C PRO A 314 7.03 -3.21 0.56
N GLY A 315 6.64 -3.26 1.83
CA GLY A 315 5.67 -4.22 2.36
C GLY A 315 6.20 -5.64 2.62
N GLN A 316 7.49 -5.92 2.40
CA GLN A 316 8.10 -7.18 2.86
C GLN A 316 8.56 -7.06 4.31
N GLY A 317 7.93 -7.79 5.22
CA GLY A 317 8.31 -7.85 6.63
C GLY A 317 8.62 -9.27 7.10
N ILE A 318 8.41 -9.51 8.39
CA ILE A 318 8.57 -10.85 9.00
C ILE A 318 7.55 -11.85 8.41
N PHE A 319 6.39 -11.34 7.98
CA PHE A 319 5.33 -12.12 7.36
C PHE A 319 4.88 -11.50 6.04
N LYS A 320 4.28 -12.32 5.18
CA LYS A 320 3.74 -11.90 3.88
C LYS A 320 2.23 -11.71 3.98
N TYR A 321 1.74 -10.48 3.85
CA TYR A 321 0.31 -10.15 3.85
C TYR A 321 -0.25 -9.81 2.45
N ASN A 322 0.61 -9.50 1.48
CA ASN A 322 0.22 -9.04 0.15
C ASN A 322 0.00 -10.20 -0.87
N ASN A 323 0.03 -11.47 -0.46
CA ASN A 323 -0.21 -12.56 -1.40
C ASN A 323 -1.67 -12.54 -1.91
N GLY A 324 -1.81 -12.48 -3.23
CA GLY A 324 -3.08 -12.58 -3.95
C GLY A 324 -3.68 -13.99 -3.85
N LYS A 325 -4.99 -14.02 -3.63
CA LYS A 325 -5.92 -15.16 -3.44
C LYS A 325 -5.47 -16.22 -2.40
N PRO A 326 -6.26 -16.48 -1.34
CA PRO A 326 -6.02 -17.67 -0.54
C PRO A 326 -6.08 -18.87 -1.47
N VAL A 327 -5.04 -19.70 -1.46
CA VAL A 327 -5.16 -21.06 -2.00
C VAL A 327 -6.31 -21.67 -1.23
N ALA A 328 -7.44 -21.87 -1.89
CA ALA A 328 -8.54 -22.62 -1.33
C ALA A 328 -7.99 -24.03 -1.10
N LEU A 329 -7.52 -24.30 0.12
CA LEU A 329 -7.51 -25.66 0.60
C LEU A 329 -8.97 -26.07 0.58
N THR A 330 -9.39 -26.78 -0.46
CA THR A 330 -10.59 -27.60 -0.41
C THR A 330 -10.47 -28.37 0.90
N PRO A 331 -11.32 -28.09 1.90
CA PRO A 331 -11.32 -28.91 3.09
C PRO A 331 -11.58 -30.31 2.56
N ASN A 332 -10.66 -31.23 2.87
CA ASN A 332 -10.89 -32.63 2.61
C ASN A 332 -12.03 -33.02 3.54
N ARG A 333 -13.26 -32.71 3.10
CA ARG A 333 -14.49 -33.06 3.77
C ARG A 333 -14.43 -34.56 3.74
N LYS A 334 -14.02 -35.17 4.86
CA LYS A 334 -14.26 -36.59 5.11
C LYS A 334 -15.75 -36.75 4.83
N LYS A 335 -16.09 -37.28 3.65
CA LYS A 335 -17.44 -37.68 3.32
C LYS A 335 -17.75 -38.77 4.33
N SER A 336 -18.39 -38.42 5.43
CA SER A 336 -19.11 -39.41 6.21
C SER A 336 -20.23 -39.90 5.30
N ASN A 337 -20.06 -41.09 4.73
CA ASN A 337 -21.17 -41.77 4.09
C ASN A 337 -22.22 -42.03 5.17
N ALA A 338 -23.23 -41.17 5.24
CA ALA A 338 -24.46 -41.42 5.98
C ALA A 338 -25.50 -41.93 4.98
N PRO A 339 -26.22 -43.02 5.27
CA PRO A 339 -27.19 -43.59 4.35
C PRO A 339 -28.44 -42.71 4.25
N ASN A 340 -29.05 -42.69 3.07
CA ASN A 340 -30.25 -41.92 2.72
C ASN A 340 -31.39 -42.09 3.75
N GLY A 341 -31.55 -41.10 4.64
CA GLY A 341 -32.73 -40.92 5.47
C GLY A 341 -33.24 -39.49 5.32
N LYS A 342 -34.57 -39.30 5.21
CA LYS A 342 -35.17 -37.96 5.14
C LYS A 342 -34.97 -37.25 6.49
N HIS A 343 -34.37 -36.06 6.46
CA HIS A 343 -34.15 -35.21 7.62
C HIS A 343 -35.02 -33.95 7.53
N PHE A 344 -35.60 -33.51 8.64
CA PHE A 344 -36.16 -32.15 8.78
C PHE A 344 -35.37 -31.42 9.87
N MET A 345 -34.79 -30.27 9.55
CA MET A 345 -33.96 -29.44 10.45
C MET A 345 -32.81 -30.20 11.15
N GLY A 346 -32.20 -31.18 10.48
CA GLY A 346 -30.95 -31.81 10.93
C GLY A 346 -31.06 -32.88 12.02
N MET A 347 -32.27 -33.25 12.46
CA MET A 347 -32.48 -34.38 13.39
C MET A 347 -33.04 -35.59 12.63
N PRO A 348 -32.58 -36.84 12.87
CA PRO A 348 -33.16 -38.03 12.24
C PRO A 348 -34.57 -38.31 12.78
N ILE A 349 -35.55 -38.40 11.89
CA ILE A 349 -36.92 -38.83 12.23
C ILE A 349 -36.92 -40.35 12.31
N ASN A 350 -36.94 -40.91 13.52
CA ASN A 350 -37.11 -42.35 13.71
C ASN A 350 -38.60 -42.69 13.62
N THR A 351 -39.04 -43.23 12.49
CA THR A 351 -40.39 -43.81 12.37
C THR A 351 -40.35 -45.22 12.95
N LYS A 352 -40.73 -45.36 14.22
CA LYS A 352 -41.05 -46.65 14.83
C LYS A 352 -42.35 -46.55 15.60
N GLN A 353 -43.45 -46.84 14.93
CA GLN A 353 -44.62 -47.58 15.42
C GLN A 353 -45.69 -47.49 14.34
N ASP A 354 -45.99 -48.62 13.72
CA ASP A 354 -47.35 -49.09 13.43
C ASP A 354 -47.25 -50.26 12.44
N THR A 355 -47.11 -51.47 13.00
CA THR A 355 -47.51 -52.69 12.31
C THR A 355 -48.03 -53.65 13.37
N MET A 356 -49.31 -53.51 13.71
CA MET A 356 -50.11 -54.59 14.27
C MET A 356 -51.30 -54.83 13.35
N GLU A 357 -51.38 -56.09 12.89
CA GLU A 357 -52.60 -56.89 12.74
C GLU A 357 -53.75 -56.34 11.86
N ALA A 358 -53.93 -56.95 10.68
CA ALA A 358 -55.16 -57.66 10.31
C ALA A 358 -55.09 -58.13 8.84
N SER A 359 -54.92 -59.44 8.63
CA SER A 359 -55.56 -60.15 7.51
C SER A 359 -55.46 -61.66 7.75
N THR A 360 -56.46 -62.17 8.47
CA THR A 360 -56.84 -63.58 8.41
C THR A 360 -58.30 -63.60 7.95
N GLU A 361 -58.52 -63.91 6.68
CA GLU A 361 -59.80 -64.46 6.19
C GLU A 361 -59.46 -65.44 5.06
N GLU A 362 -59.74 -66.71 5.36
CA GLU A 362 -60.13 -67.85 4.53
C GLU A 362 -59.79 -67.85 3.02
N VAL A 363 -59.10 -68.91 2.56
CA VAL A 363 -59.67 -69.95 1.67
C VAL A 363 -58.62 -71.07 1.45
N ARG A 364 -59.04 -72.27 1.86
CA ARG A 364 -58.58 -73.63 1.52
C ARG A 364 -57.49 -74.31 2.35
#